data_AF-A0A329HA09-F1
#
_entry.id   AF-A0A329HA09-F1
#
_cell.length_a   1.000
_cell.length_b   1.000
_cell.length_c   1.000
_cell.angle_alpha   90.00
_cell.angle_beta   90.00
_cell.angle_gamma   90.00
#
_symmetry.space_group_name_H-M   'P 1'
#
loop_
_entity.id
_entity.type
_entity.pdbx_description
1 polymer ?
#
loop_
_entity_poly.entity_id
_entity_poly.type
_entity_poly.pdbx_seq_one_letter_code
_entity_poly.pdbx_strand_id
1 'polypeptide(L)'
;MQPIDIPQYVDDPPHLLFWQADEVAPIGIGLVFGMFTGYAAVCTIAGYLLTRWYRKYRDDHPDGFMVHMLYWATGYAGAKARTIPNPFIREFN
;
A
#
# COMPACT_ATOMS: atom_id res chain seq x y z
N MET A 1 35.10 0.23 18.24
CA MET A 1 34.24 -0.12 17.09
C MET A 1 33.43 1.12 16.75
N GLN A 2 33.44 1.56 15.49
CA GLN A 2 32.58 2.68 15.09
C GLN A 2 31.13 2.18 15.01
N PRO A 3 30.14 2.89 15.57
CA PRO A 3 28.75 2.51 15.44
C PRO A 3 28.33 2.58 13.97
N ILE A 4 27.67 1.52 13.51
CA ILE A 4 27.07 1.46 12.17
C ILE A 4 25.64 1.98 12.31
N ASP A 5 25.29 2.99 11.52
CA ASP A 5 23.93 3.52 11.48
C ASP A 5 23.07 2.59 10.61
N ILE A 6 22.00 2.04 11.18
CA ILE A 6 21.08 1.14 10.48
C ILE A 6 19.84 1.97 10.12
N PRO A 7 19.54 2.15 8.82
CA PRO A 7 18.38 2.92 8.42
C PRO A 7 17.09 2.23 8.89
N GLN A 8 16.28 2.95 9.66
CA GLN A 8 15.05 2.41 10.25
C GLN A 8 13.82 2.49 9.32
N TYR A 9 13.88 3.32 8.28
CA TYR A 9 12.73 3.70 7.44
C TYR A 9 12.85 3.20 6.00
N VAL A 10 13.67 2.17 5.75
CA VAL A 10 13.88 1.66 4.40
C VAL A 10 12.64 0.96 3.83
N ASP A 11 11.82 0.38 4.71
CA ASP A 11 10.61 -0.36 4.36
C ASP A 11 9.34 0.49 4.49
N ASP A 12 9.45 1.71 5.01
CA ASP A 12 8.32 2.60 5.21
C ASP A 12 7.81 3.16 3.88
N PRO A 13 6.49 3.30 3.70
CA PRO A 13 5.94 3.93 2.51
C PRO A 13 6.43 5.38 2.38
N PRO A 14 6.62 5.87 1.14
CA PRO A 14 7.08 7.23 0.94
C PRO A 14 6.06 8.22 1.51
N HIS A 15 6.56 9.27 2.16
CA HIS A 15 5.72 10.30 2.74
C HIS A 15 5.55 11.47 1.76
N LEU A 16 4.32 11.94 1.59
CA LEU A 16 3.99 13.18 0.90
C LEU A 16 3.64 14.23 1.95
N LEU A 17 4.53 15.21 2.15
CA LEU A 17 4.44 16.18 3.24
C LEU A 17 4.38 15.47 4.60
N PHE A 18 3.23 15.51 5.27
CA PHE A 18 2.99 14.86 6.58
C PHE A 18 2.17 13.57 6.48
N TRP A 19 1.76 13.18 5.27
CA TRP A 19 0.87 12.06 5.05
C TRP A 19 1.63 10.95 4.35
N GLN A 20 1.32 9.70 4.66
CA GLN A 20 1.89 8.58 3.91
C GLN A 20 1.24 8.48 2.52
N ALA A 21 2.02 8.09 1.51
CA ALA A 21 1.54 8.07 0.12
C ALA A 21 0.34 7.13 -0.07
N ASP A 22 0.27 6.04 0.69
CA ASP A 22 -0.86 5.11 0.69
C ASP A 22 -2.13 5.72 1.29
N GLU A 23 -2.01 6.76 2.12
CA GLU A 23 -3.15 7.52 2.64
C GLU A 23 -3.62 8.62 1.67
N VAL A 24 -2.68 9.25 0.95
CA VAL A 24 -3.03 10.30 -0.01
C VAL A 24 -3.54 9.71 -1.32
N ALA A 25 -3.04 8.54 -1.71
CA ALA A 25 -3.38 7.92 -2.99
C ALA A 25 -4.90 7.74 -3.20
N PRO A 26 -5.70 7.19 -2.26
CA PRO A 26 -7.14 7.04 -2.46
C PRO A 26 -7.88 8.37 -2.61
N ILE A 27 -7.46 9.40 -1.88
CA ILE A 27 -8.05 10.75 -1.95
C ILE A 27 -7.73 11.37 -3.32
N GLY A 28 -6.46 11.30 -3.75
CA GLY A 28 -6.01 11.84 -5.03
C GLY A 28 -6.66 11.13 -6.22
N ILE A 29 -6.72 9.79 -6.19
CA ILE A 29 -7.40 8.98 -7.22
C ILE A 29 -8.89 9.32 -7.24
N GLY A 30 -9.54 9.40 -6.08
CA GLY A 30 -10.94 9.77 -5.96
C GLY A 30 -11.23 11.17 -6.52
N LEU A 31 -10.36 12.14 -6.27
CA LEU A 31 -10.48 13.49 -6.81
C LEU A 31 -10.34 13.51 -8.33
N VAL A 32 -9.29 12.89 -8.88
CA VAL A 32 -9.02 12.86 -10.32
C VAL A 32 -10.16 12.13 -11.05
N PHE A 33 -10.58 10.97 -10.54
CA PHE A 33 -11.70 10.21 -11.09
C PHE A 33 -13.03 10.97 -10.98
N GLY A 34 -13.27 11.63 -9.85
CA GLY A 34 -14.43 12.47 -9.65
C GLY A 34 -14.47 13.68 -10.58
N MET A 35 -13.30 14.22 -10.93
CA MET A 35 -13.19 15.32 -11.89
C MET A 35 -13.58 14.88 -13.31
N PHE A 36 -13.20 13.67 -13.71
CA PHE A 36 -13.62 13.10 -15.00
C PHE A 36 -15.11 12.77 -15.08
N THR A 37 -15.72 12.37 -13.96
CA THR A 37 -17.13 11.96 -13.90
C THR A 37 -18.10 13.10 -13.55
N GLY A 38 -17.58 14.28 -13.19
CA GLY A 38 -18.37 15.43 -12.74
C GLY A 38 -18.79 15.37 -11.26
N TYR A 39 -18.40 14.33 -10.54
CA TYR A 39 -18.73 14.11 -9.12
C TYR A 39 -17.51 14.26 -8.21
N ALA A 40 -16.67 15.28 -8.46
CA ALA A 40 -15.42 15.51 -7.75
C ALA A 40 -15.55 15.46 -6.22
N ALA A 41 -16.52 16.19 -5.65
CA ALA A 41 -16.73 16.23 -4.20
C ALA A 41 -17.12 14.85 -3.63
N VAL A 42 -18.04 14.14 -4.29
CA VAL A 42 -18.53 12.84 -3.81
C VAL A 42 -17.42 11.78 -3.85
N CYS A 43 -16.69 11.69 -4.97
CA CYS A 43 -15.60 10.73 -5.10
C CYS A 43 -14.42 11.05 -4.16
N THR A 44 -14.15 12.33 -3.89
CA THR A 44 -13.11 12.72 -2.93
C THR A 44 -13.50 12.34 -1.50
N ILE A 45 -14.76 12.58 -1.09
CA ILE A 45 -15.28 12.17 0.21
C ILE A 45 -15.23 10.65 0.35
N ALA A 46 -15.61 9.91 -0.70
CA ALA A 46 -15.52 8.47 -0.72
C ALA A 46 -14.06 7.99 -0.57
N GLY A 47 -13.10 8.61 -1.27
CA GLY A 47 -11.68 8.33 -1.13
C GLY A 47 -11.14 8.61 0.29
N TYR A 48 -11.62 9.68 0.93
CA TYR A 48 -11.27 9.99 2.31
C TYR A 48 -11.82 8.95 3.31
N LEU A 49 -13.07 8.52 3.14
CA LEU A 49 -13.67 7.47 3.97
C LEU A 49 -12.94 6.13 3.78
N LEU A 50 -12.57 5.79 2.53
CA LEU A 50 -11.77 4.62 2.23
C LEU A 50 -10.42 4.68 2.93
N THR A 51 -9.74 5.83 2.88
CA THR A 51 -8.46 6.06 3.56
C THR A 51 -8.58 5.84 5.07
N ARG A 52 -9.63 6.37 5.69
CA ARG A 52 -9.86 6.20 7.14
C ARG A 52 -10.08 4.75 7.51
N TRP A 53 -10.84 4.00 6.71
CA TRP A 53 -11.06 2.58 6.92
C TRP A 53 -9.78 1.77 6.71
N TYR A 54 -9.05 2.06 5.64
CA TYR A 54 -7.76 1.44 5.34
C TYR A 54 -6.73 1.69 6.44
N ARG A 55 -6.62 2.91 6.97
CA ARG A 55 -5.73 3.23 8.09
C ARG A 55 -6.03 2.35 9.30
N LYS A 56 -7.30 2.25 9.69
CA LYS A 56 -7.71 1.38 10.80
C LYS A 56 -7.31 -0.08 10.54
N TYR A 57 -7.58 -0.58 9.34
CA TYR A 57 -7.24 -1.94 8.97
C TYR A 57 -5.72 -2.19 9.00
N ARG A 58 -4.93 -1.26 8.47
CA ARG A 58 -3.46 -1.34 8.46
C ARG A 58 -2.90 -1.31 9.88
N ASP A 59 -3.36 -0.39 10.73
CA ASP A 59 -2.87 -0.23 12.10
C ASP A 59 -3.20 -1.46 12.99
N ASP A 60 -4.25 -2.21 12.64
CA ASP A 60 -4.63 -3.47 13.31
C ASP A 60 -3.76 -4.67 12.87
N HIS A 61 -2.93 -4.54 11.82
CA HIS A 61 -2.14 -5.63 11.24
C HIS A 61 -0.63 -5.31 11.18
N PRO A 62 0.23 -6.33 11.07
CA PRO A 62 1.67 -6.11 10.88
C PRO A 62 1.98 -5.39 9.57
N ASP A 63 3.11 -4.67 9.55
CA ASP A 63 3.60 -3.99 8.35
C ASP A 63 3.71 -4.96 7.16
N GLY A 64 3.31 -4.48 5.98
CA GLY A 64 3.34 -5.28 4.75
C GLY A 64 2.28 -6.38 4.64
N PHE A 65 1.38 -6.56 5.63
CA PHE A 65 0.34 -7.59 5.60
C PHE A 65 -0.53 -7.53 4.34
N MET A 66 -0.95 -6.33 3.93
CA MET A 66 -1.81 -6.17 2.76
C MET A 66 -1.08 -6.51 1.45
N VAL A 67 0.21 -6.16 1.34
CA VAL A 67 1.06 -6.52 0.21
C VAL A 67 1.24 -8.03 0.15
N HIS A 68 1.44 -8.67 1.31
CA HIS A 68 1.53 -10.14 1.42
C HIS A 68 0.23 -10.84 1.01
N MET A 69 -0.92 -10.33 1.46
CA MET A 69 -2.23 -10.84 1.06
C MET A 69 -2.46 -10.69 -0.45
N LEU A 70 -2.14 -9.53 -1.02
CA LEU A 70 -2.24 -9.29 -2.46
C LEU A 70 -1.31 -10.20 -3.26
N TYR A 71 -0.10 -10.44 -2.75
CA TYR A 71 0.85 -11.36 -3.36
C TYR A 71 0.25 -12.76 -3.49
N TRP A 72 -0.35 -13.33 -2.44
CA TRP A 72 -0.99 -14.64 -2.51
C TRP A 72 -2.29 -14.66 -3.32
N ALA A 73 -3.11 -13.60 -3.24
CA ALA A 73 -4.42 -13.55 -3.88
C ALA A 73 -4.33 -13.29 -5.40
N THR A 74 -3.40 -12.44 -5.83
CA THR A 74 -3.34 -11.93 -7.21
C THR A 74 -2.03 -12.23 -7.94
N GLY A 75 -0.99 -12.64 -7.21
CA GLY A 75 0.36 -12.81 -7.76
C GLY A 75 1.05 -11.52 -8.20
N TYR A 76 0.42 -10.36 -7.99
CA TYR A 76 0.86 -9.08 -8.54
C TYR A 76 1.89 -8.34 -7.67
N ALA A 77 2.00 -8.69 -6.39
CA ALA A 77 2.78 -7.93 -5.41
C ALA A 77 4.16 -8.53 -5.07
N GLY A 78 4.65 -9.51 -5.85
CA GLY A 78 5.95 -10.12 -5.62
C GLY A 78 7.07 -9.36 -6.32
N ALA A 79 8.03 -8.82 -5.55
CA ALA A 79 9.31 -8.40 -6.14
C ALA A 79 9.95 -9.61 -6.85
N LYS A 80 10.55 -9.39 -8.03
CA LYS A 80 11.28 -10.44 -8.77
C LYS A 80 12.59 -10.76 -8.05
N ALA A 81 12.51 -11.53 -6.97
CA ALA A 81 13.68 -12.05 -6.26
C ALA A 81 13.74 -13.56 -6.41
N ARG A 82 14.96 -14.13 -6.49
CA ARG A 82 15.16 -15.59 -6.54
C ARG A 82 14.58 -16.33 -5.33
N THR A 83 14.42 -15.62 -4.22
CA THR A 83 13.90 -16.13 -2.95
C THR A 83 12.38 -15.94 -2.80
N ILE A 84 11.73 -15.21 -3.70
CA ILE A 84 10.27 -15.02 -3.70
C ILE A 84 9.69 -16.01 -4.72
N PRO A 85 9.10 -17.13 -4.27
CA PRO A 85 8.51 -18.11 -5.18
C PRO A 85 7.35 -17.49 -5.97
N ASN A 86 6.88 -18.14 -7.02
CA ASN A 86 5.61 -17.70 -7.61
C ASN A 86 4.48 -18.20 -6.71
N PRO A 87 3.55 -17.32 -6.26
CA PRO A 87 2.47 -17.71 -5.35
C PRO A 87 1.50 -18.74 -5.94
N PHE A 88 1.51 -18.94 -7.26
CA PHE A 88 0.70 -19.95 -7.93
C PHE A 88 1.37 -21.34 -7.99
N ILE A 89 2.64 -21.47 -7.59
CA ILE A 89 3.33 -22.76 -7.50
C ILE A 89 2.88 -23.45 -6.20
N ARG A 90 2.19 -24.59 -6.33
CA ARG A 90 1.72 -25.39 -5.18
C ARG A 90 2.56 -26.64 -4.91
N GLU A 91 3.39 -27.05 -5.87
CA GLU A 91 4.22 -28.24 -5.79
C GLU A 91 5.65 -27.88 -6.22
N PHE A 92 6.63 -28.22 -5.40
CA PHE A 92 8.05 -28.12 -5.72
C PHE A 92 8.55 -29.53 -5.98
N ASN A 93 8.91 -29.82 -7.25
CA ASN A 93 9.55 -31.06 -7.67
C ASN A 93 11.06 -30.98 -7.47
#